data_AF-A0A545BGB7-F1
#
_entry.id   AF-A0A545BGB7-F1
#
_cell.length_a   1.000
_cell.length_b   1.000
_cell.length_c   1.000
_cell.angle_alpha   90.00
_cell.angle_beta   90.00
_cell.angle_gamma   90.00
#
_symmetry.space_group_name_H-M   'P 1'
#
loop_
_entity.id
_entity.type
_entity.pdbx_description
1 polymer ?
#
loop_
_entity_poly.entity_id
_entity_poly.type
_entity_poly.pdbx_seq_one_letter_code
_entity_poly.pdbx_strand_id
1 'polypeptide(L)'
;MVGKLPGTDKTWRDMAREPQWRRTGRTPDYRFSLANERTFLAWIRTSLALLAGAVAVDQLAPNIAPTPVRLVLCVLLALVGAGLAALSYRRWGQMEAAMRNDQALPFSRVMLFMTIVVAVAAFAFAVLILVAR
;
A
#
# COMPACT_ATOMS: atom_id res chain seq x y z
N MET A 1 17.36 8.57 31.43
CA MET A 1 18.35 8.40 30.35
C MET A 1 18.16 7.01 29.76
N VAL A 2 18.12 6.84 28.43
CA VAL A 2 18.02 5.49 27.82
C VAL A 2 19.42 4.94 27.68
N GLY A 3 19.67 3.74 28.19
CA GLY A 3 20.94 3.06 27.96
C GLY A 3 21.19 2.80 26.48
N LYS A 4 22.44 2.94 26.05
CA LYS A 4 22.89 2.43 24.75
C LYS A 4 23.07 0.91 24.84
N LEU A 5 22.88 0.25 23.70
CA LEU A 5 23.19 -1.16 23.55
C LEU A 5 24.72 -1.37 23.52
N PRO A 6 25.25 -2.41 24.18
CA PRO A 6 26.68 -2.67 24.20
C PRO A 6 27.23 -2.84 22.77
N GLY A 7 28.24 -2.04 22.41
CA GLY A 7 28.90 -2.13 21.11
C GLY A 7 28.14 -1.51 19.93
N THR A 8 27.05 -0.75 20.17
CA THR A 8 26.33 -0.05 19.10
C THR A 8 25.99 1.39 19.50
N ASP A 9 25.77 2.25 18.52
CA ASP A 9 25.26 3.61 18.71
C ASP A 9 23.76 3.65 19.05
N LYS A 10 23.03 2.55 18.83
CA LYS A 10 21.59 2.42 19.07
C LYS A 10 21.23 2.37 20.56
N THR A 11 20.07 2.93 20.88
CA THR A 11 19.47 2.88 22.22
C THR A 11 18.43 1.76 22.34
N TRP A 12 18.11 1.35 23.57
CA TRP A 12 17.02 0.38 23.81
C TRP A 12 15.66 0.84 23.24
N ARG A 13 15.42 2.16 23.15
CA ARG A 13 14.22 2.72 22.51
C ARG A 13 14.22 2.50 21.00
N ASP A 14 15.38 2.58 20.36
CA ASP A 14 15.50 2.37 18.91
C ASP A 14 15.22 0.91 18.57
N MET A 15 15.72 -0.03 19.39
CA MET A 15 15.33 -1.43 19.28
C MET A 15 13.82 -1.59 19.34
N ALA A 16 13.15 -1.07 20.38
CA ALA A 16 11.70 -1.22 20.56
C ALA A 16 10.86 -0.70 19.37
N ARG A 17 11.36 0.32 18.64
CA ARG A 17 10.71 0.89 17.45
C ARG A 17 11.00 0.13 16.16
N GLU A 18 12.09 -0.63 16.11
CA GLU A 18 12.44 -1.40 14.92
C GLU A 18 11.56 -2.65 14.83
N PRO A 19 10.84 -2.82 13.71
CA PRO A 19 10.03 -4.02 13.50
C PRO A 19 10.93 -5.25 13.47
N GLN A 20 10.44 -6.38 14.01
CA GLN A 20 11.27 -7.56 14.32
C GLN A 20 12.05 -8.11 13.11
N TRP A 21 11.51 -7.95 11.90
CA TRP A 21 12.18 -8.34 10.66
C TRP A 21 13.45 -7.53 10.37
N ARG A 22 13.63 -6.30 10.90
CA ARG A 22 14.89 -5.54 10.76
C ARG A 22 16.01 -6.06 11.65
N ARG A 23 15.68 -6.80 12.72
CA ARG A 23 16.62 -7.26 13.75
C ARG A 23 17.25 -8.63 13.42
N THR A 24 16.82 -9.27 12.34
CA THR A 24 17.26 -10.61 11.93
C THR A 24 17.90 -10.59 10.54
N GLY A 25 18.79 -11.54 10.28
CA GLY A 25 19.48 -11.69 8.98
C GLY A 25 20.61 -10.70 8.72
N ARG A 26 21.26 -10.81 7.55
CA ARG A 26 22.25 -9.83 7.10
C ARG A 26 21.54 -8.64 6.49
N THR A 27 22.15 -7.44 6.58
CA THR A 27 21.67 -6.26 5.87
C THR A 27 21.61 -6.59 4.36
N PRO A 28 20.42 -6.49 3.71
CA PRO A 28 20.30 -6.75 2.28
C PRO A 28 21.18 -5.78 1.50
N ASP A 29 21.68 -6.20 0.34
CA ASP A 29 22.35 -5.28 -0.58
C ASP A 29 21.39 -4.14 -0.92
N TYR A 30 21.90 -2.91 -0.75
CA TYR A 30 21.18 -1.67 -0.94
C TYR A 30 20.47 -1.59 -2.29
N ARG A 31 21.02 -2.20 -3.35
CA ARG A 31 20.41 -2.19 -4.69
C ARG A 31 19.06 -2.89 -4.74
N PHE A 32 18.89 -3.99 -4.02
CA PHE A 32 17.62 -4.73 -3.96
C PHE A 32 16.60 -4.03 -3.06
N SER A 33 17.06 -3.44 -1.96
CA SER A 33 16.23 -2.60 -1.09
C SER A 33 15.69 -1.37 -1.84
N LEU A 34 16.54 -0.69 -2.62
CA LEU A 34 16.15 0.45 -3.48
C LEU A 34 15.14 0.04 -4.57
N ALA A 35 15.25 -1.17 -5.13
CA ALA A 35 14.27 -1.68 -6.09
C ALA A 35 12.89 -1.89 -5.42
N ASN A 36 12.87 -2.47 -4.21
CA ASN A 36 11.66 -2.67 -3.42
C ASN A 36 10.99 -1.33 -3.07
N GLU A 37 11.76 -0.34 -2.61
CA GLU A 37 11.30 1.02 -2.35
C GLU A 37 10.64 1.67 -3.57
N ARG A 38 11.23 1.54 -4.77
CA ARG A 38 10.62 2.07 -6.00
C ARG A 38 9.25 1.45 -6.29
N THR A 39 9.10 0.15 -6.08
CA THR A 39 7.78 -0.49 -6.27
C THR A 39 6.77 -0.03 -5.22
N PHE A 40 7.20 0.14 -3.97
CA PHE A 40 6.37 0.70 -2.90
C PHE A 40 5.91 2.13 -3.25
N LEU A 41 6.82 3.01 -3.68
CA LEU A 41 6.50 4.38 -4.04
C LEU A 41 5.55 4.46 -5.26
N ALA A 42 5.72 3.56 -6.24
CA ALA A 42 4.77 3.46 -7.34
C ALA A 42 3.36 3.10 -6.86
N TRP A 43 3.24 2.22 -5.85
CA TRP A 43 1.94 1.80 -5.30
C TRP A 43 1.30 2.89 -4.42
N ILE A 44 2.12 3.65 -3.68
CA ILE A 44 1.63 4.82 -2.95
C ILE A 44 1.12 5.88 -3.92
N ARG A 45 1.81 6.12 -5.04
CA ARG A 45 1.34 7.04 -6.08
C ARG A 45 -0.05 6.68 -6.59
N THR A 46 -0.28 5.41 -6.93
CA THR A 46 -1.61 4.96 -7.39
C THR A 46 -2.66 5.08 -6.29
N SER A 47 -2.30 4.83 -5.04
CA SER A 47 -3.21 4.98 -3.89
C SER A 47 -3.65 6.44 -3.73
N LEU A 48 -2.71 7.37 -3.82
CA LEU A 48 -2.96 8.81 -3.76
C LEU A 48 -3.80 9.29 -4.95
N ALA A 49 -3.54 8.78 -6.15
CA ALA A 49 -4.34 9.11 -7.33
C ALA A 49 -5.80 8.67 -7.17
N LEU A 50 -6.06 7.49 -6.59
CA LEU A 50 -7.41 7.01 -6.30
C LEU A 50 -8.12 7.89 -5.25
N LEU A 51 -7.42 8.27 -4.18
CA LEU A 51 -7.95 9.18 -3.16
C LEU A 51 -8.26 10.56 -3.74
N ALA A 52 -7.36 11.12 -4.54
CA ALA A 52 -7.60 12.37 -5.25
C ALA A 52 -8.79 12.25 -6.22
N GLY A 53 -8.92 11.12 -6.91
CA GLY A 53 -10.08 10.80 -7.75
C GLY A 53 -11.39 10.77 -6.95
N ALA A 54 -11.40 10.21 -5.74
CA ALA A 54 -12.57 10.19 -4.87
C ALA A 54 -13.04 11.61 -4.54
N VAL A 55 -12.09 12.47 -4.15
CA VAL A 55 -12.36 13.89 -3.84
C VAL A 55 -12.82 14.63 -5.09
N ALA A 56 -12.19 14.37 -6.24
CA ALA A 56 -12.58 14.99 -7.50
C ALA A 56 -14.02 14.60 -7.90
N VAL A 57 -14.40 13.33 -7.75
CA VAL A 57 -15.78 12.86 -8.00
C VAL A 57 -16.77 13.58 -7.08
N ASP A 58 -16.47 13.69 -5.79
CA ASP A 58 -17.34 14.37 -4.83
C ASP A 58 -17.62 15.82 -5.24
N GLN A 59 -16.56 16.52 -5.64
CA GLN A 59 -16.60 17.96 -5.95
C GLN A 59 -17.09 18.28 -7.37
N LEU A 60 -16.73 17.49 -8.39
CA LEU A 60 -17.06 17.79 -9.79
C LEU A 60 -18.34 17.12 -10.30
N ALA A 61 -18.87 16.09 -9.61
CA ALA A 61 -20.07 15.39 -10.05
C ALA A 61 -21.44 15.75 -9.39
N PRO A 62 -21.64 16.88 -8.68
CA PRO A 62 -22.95 17.16 -8.04
C PRO A 62 -24.12 17.24 -9.03
N ASN A 63 -23.86 17.62 -10.30
CA ASN A 63 -24.90 17.76 -11.33
C ASN A 63 -24.92 16.59 -12.34
N ILE A 64 -24.05 15.59 -12.19
CA ILE A 64 -23.86 14.52 -13.19
C ILE A 64 -24.43 13.18 -12.70
N ALA A 65 -24.48 12.94 -11.38
CA ALA A 65 -24.97 11.68 -10.82
C ALA A 65 -25.87 11.91 -9.60
N PRO A 66 -26.83 11.01 -9.33
CA PRO A 66 -27.60 11.02 -8.10
C PRO A 66 -26.70 10.96 -6.85
N THR A 67 -27.05 11.73 -5.82
CA THR A 67 -26.32 11.79 -4.54
C THR A 67 -25.86 10.43 -3.99
N PRO A 68 -26.70 9.37 -3.93
CA PRO A 68 -26.26 8.07 -3.41
C PRO A 68 -25.21 7.39 -4.28
N VAL A 69 -25.27 7.51 -5.60
CA VAL A 69 -24.28 6.92 -6.52
C VAL A 69 -22.92 7.55 -6.31
N ARG A 70 -22.87 8.89 -6.24
CA ARG A 70 -21.63 9.64 -6.00
C ARG A 70 -21.00 9.25 -4.67
N LEU A 71 -21.79 9.19 -3.59
CA LEU A 71 -21.32 8.78 -2.28
C LEU A 71 -20.69 7.39 -2.29
N VAL A 72 -21.36 6.41 -2.91
CA VAL A 72 -20.83 5.04 -3.05
C VAL A 72 -19.52 5.05 -3.83
N LEU A 73 -19.44 5.85 -4.90
CA LEU A 73 -18.24 5.99 -5.73
C LEU A 73 -17.04 6.53 -4.96
N CYS A 74 -17.25 7.62 -4.21
CA CYS A 74 -16.22 8.25 -3.38
C CYS A 74 -15.71 7.30 -2.30
N VAL A 75 -16.64 6.62 -1.60
CA VAL A 75 -16.29 5.65 -0.56
C VAL A 75 -15.52 4.47 -1.15
N LEU A 76 -15.95 3.95 -2.31
CA LEU A 76 -15.29 2.82 -2.95
C LEU A 76 -13.86 3.19 -3.39
N LEU A 77 -13.65 4.35 -4.02
CA LEU A 77 -12.30 4.83 -4.36
C LEU A 77 -11.42 5.02 -3.13
N ALA A 78 -11.97 5.59 -2.06
CA ALA A 78 -11.23 5.81 -0.83
C ALA A 78 -10.80 4.49 -0.18
N LEU A 79 -11.70 3.49 -0.14
CA LEU A 79 -11.40 2.16 0.40
C LEU A 79 -10.35 1.42 -0.43
N VAL A 80 -10.45 1.48 -1.77
CA VAL A 80 -9.47 0.84 -2.66
C VAL A 80 -8.11 1.54 -2.52
N GLY A 81 -8.07 2.87 -2.48
CA GLY A 81 -6.84 3.64 -2.26
C GLY A 81 -6.19 3.33 -0.90
N ALA A 82 -6.97 3.29 0.17
CA ALA A 82 -6.48 2.93 1.52
C ALA A 82 -5.96 1.49 1.57
N GLY A 83 -6.69 0.54 0.96
CA GLY A 83 -6.28 -0.86 0.86
C GLY A 83 -4.97 -1.03 0.10
N LEU A 84 -4.80 -0.31 -1.01
CA LEU A 84 -3.57 -0.34 -1.82
C LEU A 84 -2.36 0.20 -1.04
N ALA A 85 -2.54 1.28 -0.26
CA ALA A 85 -1.50 1.81 0.61
C ALA A 85 -1.13 0.85 1.75
N ALA A 86 -2.11 0.16 2.36
CA ALA A 86 -1.84 -0.82 3.40
C ALA A 86 -1.10 -2.06 2.85
N LEU A 87 -1.50 -2.54 1.67
CA LEU A 87 -0.89 -3.71 1.03
C LEU A 87 0.52 -3.42 0.51
N SER A 88 0.78 -2.21 0.01
CA SER A 88 2.13 -1.81 -0.40
C SER A 88 3.10 -1.89 0.78
N TYR A 89 2.70 -1.42 1.97
CA TYR A 89 3.51 -1.49 3.18
C TYR A 89 3.76 -2.93 3.64
N ARG A 90 2.71 -3.77 3.67
CA ARG A 90 2.86 -5.19 4.05
C ARG A 90 3.76 -5.94 3.09
N ARG A 91 3.61 -5.72 1.78
CA ARG A 91 4.46 -6.34 0.74
C ARG A 91 5.91 -5.92 0.90
N TRP A 92 6.17 -4.62 1.09
CA TRP A 92 7.52 -4.09 1.26
C TRP A 92 8.22 -4.78 2.43
N GLY A 93 7.56 -4.88 3.59
CA GLY A 93 8.13 -5.56 4.76
C GLY A 93 8.36 -7.06 4.58
N GLN A 94 7.47 -7.76 3.87
CA GLN A 94 7.65 -9.19 3.56
C GLN A 94 8.86 -9.43 2.62
N MET A 95 9.04 -8.58 1.62
CA MET A 95 10.17 -8.67 0.69
C MET A 95 11.48 -8.35 1.39
N GLU A 96 11.50 -7.34 2.26
CA GLU A 96 12.67 -6.97 3.06
C GLU A 96 13.07 -8.08 4.05
N ALA A 97 12.08 -8.76 4.66
CA ALA A 97 12.31 -9.89 5.55
C ALA A 97 12.84 -11.14 4.81
N ALA A 98 12.35 -11.42 3.60
CA ALA A 98 12.82 -12.53 2.77
C ALA A 98 14.26 -12.31 2.28
N MET A 99 14.57 -11.08 1.83
CA MET A 99 15.92 -10.68 1.40
C MET A 99 16.95 -10.77 2.53
N ARG A 100 16.57 -10.45 3.77
CA ARG A 100 17.45 -10.55 4.96
C ARG A 100 17.84 -11.99 5.31
N ASN A 101 16.98 -12.94 5.01
CA ASN A 101 17.12 -14.34 5.42
C ASN A 101 17.56 -15.27 4.26
N ASP A 102 18.04 -14.71 3.13
CA ASP A 102 18.43 -15.43 1.91
C ASP A 102 17.35 -16.44 1.43
N GLN A 103 16.07 -16.15 1.69
CA GLN A 103 14.98 -17.03 1.28
C GLN A 103 14.54 -16.70 -0.16
N ALA A 104 14.07 -17.72 -0.88
CA ALA A 104 13.50 -17.55 -2.21
C ALA A 104 12.39 -16.49 -2.17
N LEU A 105 12.46 -15.49 -3.05
CA LEU A 105 11.48 -14.42 -3.16
C LEU A 105 10.09 -15.05 -3.36
N PRO A 106 9.17 -14.92 -2.38
CA PRO A 106 7.89 -15.60 -2.46
C PRO A 106 7.10 -15.09 -3.66
N PHE A 107 6.64 -16.01 -4.52
CA PHE A 107 5.80 -15.70 -5.67
C PHE A 107 4.57 -14.92 -5.20
N SER A 108 4.50 -13.66 -5.61
CA SER A 108 3.62 -12.65 -5.02
C SER A 108 2.17 -12.87 -5.43
N ARG A 109 1.41 -13.66 -4.65
CA ARG A 109 -0.07 -13.71 -4.68
C ARG A 109 -0.71 -12.32 -4.57
N VAL A 110 0.04 -11.33 -4.05
CA VAL A 110 -0.35 -9.92 -3.97
C VAL A 110 -0.59 -9.31 -5.36
N MET A 111 0.11 -9.78 -6.40
CA MET A 111 -0.06 -9.28 -7.77
C MET A 111 -1.42 -9.71 -8.32
N LEU A 112 -1.78 -10.98 -8.12
CA LEU A 112 -3.08 -11.54 -8.50
C LEU A 112 -4.22 -10.92 -7.67
N PHE A 113 -4.02 -10.73 -6.36
CA PHE A 113 -4.98 -10.04 -5.51
C PHE A 113 -5.23 -8.60 -5.95
N MET A 114 -4.19 -7.87 -6.37
CA MET A 114 -4.34 -6.51 -6.92
C MET A 114 -5.08 -6.47 -8.24
N THR A 115 -4.79 -7.39 -9.15
CA THR A 115 -5.56 -7.50 -10.39
C THR A 115 -7.04 -7.71 -10.09
N ILE A 116 -7.37 -8.57 -9.12
CA ILE A 116 -8.77 -8.82 -8.73
C ILE A 116 -9.41 -7.57 -8.11
N VAL A 117 -8.75 -6.91 -7.17
CA VAL A 117 -9.31 -5.71 -6.51
C VAL A 117 -9.57 -4.59 -7.51
N VAL A 118 -8.63 -4.33 -8.42
CA VAL A 118 -8.80 -3.30 -9.45
C VAL A 118 -9.89 -3.68 -10.44
N ALA A 119 -9.95 -4.95 -10.87
CA ALA A 119 -11.00 -5.43 -11.76
C ALA A 119 -12.40 -5.34 -11.13
N VAL A 120 -12.54 -5.72 -9.85
CA VAL A 120 -13.80 -5.61 -9.11
C VAL A 120 -14.20 -4.15 -8.93
N ALA A 121 -13.26 -3.27 -8.59
CA ALA A 121 -13.52 -1.84 -8.51
C ALA A 121 -14.01 -1.28 -9.86
N ALA A 122 -13.27 -1.55 -10.94
CA ALA A 122 -13.63 -1.11 -12.30
C ALA A 122 -15.01 -1.64 -12.74
N PHE A 123 -15.33 -2.89 -12.41
CA PHE A 123 -16.64 -3.48 -12.69
C PHE A 123 -17.75 -2.81 -11.89
N ALA A 124 -17.57 -2.62 -10.57
CA ALA A 124 -18.54 -1.92 -9.73
C ALA A 124 -18.79 -0.48 -10.22
N PHE A 125 -17.72 0.20 -10.63
CA PHE A 125 -17.77 1.51 -11.29
C PHE A 125 -18.64 1.49 -12.56
N ALA A 126 -18.37 0.54 -13.46
CA ALA A 126 -19.10 0.42 -14.72
C ALA A 126 -20.59 0.17 -14.47
N VAL A 127 -20.93 -0.75 -13.56
CA VAL A 127 -22.32 -1.06 -13.19
C VAL A 127 -23.03 0.16 -12.59
N LEU A 128 -22.39 0.86 -11.65
CA LEU A 128 -22.97 2.06 -11.04
C LEU A 128 -23.27 3.15 -12.07
N ILE A 129 -22.35 3.40 -13.00
CA ILE A 129 -22.56 4.39 -14.07
C ILE A 129 -23.72 3.98 -14.99
N LEU A 130 -23.83 2.69 -15.32
CA LEU A 130 -24.87 2.17 -16.22
C LEU A 130 -26.26 2.22 -15.57
N VAL A 131 -26.36 2.00 -14.26
CA VAL A 131 -27.61 2.10 -13.48
C VAL A 131 -28.00 3.57 -13.21
N ALA A 132 -27.03 4.48 -13.13
CA ALA A 132 -27.25 5.89 -12.84
C ALA A 132 -27.55 6.74 -14.08
N ARG A 133 -27.40 6.17 -15.28
CA ARG A 133 -27.80 6.76 -16.56
C ARG A 133 -29.27 6.48 -16.84
#